data_AF-M6JKP3-F1
#
_entry.id   AF-M6JKP3-F1
#
_cell.length_a   1.000
_cell.length_b   1.000
_cell.length_c   1.000
_cell.angle_alpha   90.00
_cell.angle_beta   90.00
_cell.angle_gamma   90.00
#
_symmetry.space_group_name_H-M   'P 1'
#
loop_
_entity.id
_entity.type
_entity.pdbx_description
1 polymer ?
#
loop_
_entity_poly.entity_id
_entity_poly.type
_entity_poly.pdbx_seq_one_letter_code
_entity_poly.pdbx_strand_id
1 'polypeptide(L)' 'MTGIIYRMKTGCQWRAIPNEFGSGQTCHRRFQEWERAGVFKKIYKRILKLIMM' A
#
# COMPACT_ATOMS: atom_id res chain seq x y z
N MET A 1 7.64 -5.58 -1.47
CA MET A 1 6.76 -4.41 -1.23
C MET A 1 5.79 -4.16 -2.40
N THR A 2 6.07 -4.69 -3.59
CA THR A 2 5.26 -4.51 -4.80
C THR A 2 3.82 -5.00 -4.69
N GLY A 3 3.53 -6.01 -3.87
CA GLY A 3 2.18 -6.56 -3.72
C GLY A 3 1.14 -5.59 -3.11
N ILE A 4 1.56 -4.70 -2.21
CA ILE A 4 0.67 -3.65 -1.67
C ILE A 4 0.30 -2.67 -2.79
N ILE A 5 1.28 -2.23 -3.58
CA ILE A 5 1.07 -1.31 -4.70
C ILE A 5 0.24 -1.97 -5.80
N TYR A 6 0.50 -3.24 -6.11
CA TYR A 6 -0.30 -4.01 -7.05
C TYR A 6 -1.77 -4.02 -6.63
N ARG A 7 -2.05 -4.36 -5.36
CA ARG A 7 -3.41 -4.32 -4.83
C ARG A 7 -4.03 -2.92 -4.90
N MET A 8 -3.27 -1.88 -4.58
CA MET A 8 -3.78 -0.50 -4.67
C MET A 8 -4.15 -0.11 -6.11
N LYS A 9 -3.44 -0.65 -7.12
CA LYS A 9 -3.77 -0.42 -8.54
C LYS A 9 -4.96 -1.24 -9.03
N THR A 10 -5.08 -2.50 -8.59
CA THR A 10 -6.08 -3.45 -9.14
C THR A 10 -7.35 -3.57 -8.29
N GLY A 11 -7.29 -3.18 -7.01
CA GLY A 11 -8.37 -3.40 -6.06
C GLY A 11 -8.57 -4.86 -5.64
N CYS A 12 -7.68 -5.77 -6.04
CA CYS A 12 -7.87 -7.20 -5.81
C CYS A 12 -7.88 -7.55 -4.31
N GLN A 13 -8.42 -8.73 -3.98
CA GLN A 13 -8.32 -9.25 -2.62
C GLN A 13 -6.86 -9.60 -2.28
N TRP A 14 -6.47 -9.51 -1.00
CA TRP A 14 -5.10 -9.84 -0.57
C TRP A 14 -4.66 -11.24 -1.01
N ARG A 15 -5.56 -12.23 -0.98
CA ARG A 15 -5.29 -13.61 -1.41
C ARG A 15 -5.13 -13.76 -2.93
N ALA A 16 -5.61 -12.79 -3.71
CA ALA A 16 -5.52 -12.77 -5.16
C ALA A 16 -4.25 -12.05 -5.67
N ILE A 17 -3.35 -11.64 -4.78
CA ILE A 17 -2.07 -11.06 -5.18
C ILE A 17 -1.20 -12.17 -5.80
N PRO A 18 -0.68 -11.98 -7.02
CA PRO A 18 0.24 -12.93 -7.64
C PRO A 18 1.45 -13.21 -6.76
N ASN A 19 1.87 -14.48 -6.69
CA ASN A 19 2.98 -14.91 -5.82
C ASN A 19 4.32 -14.24 -6.17
N GLU A 20 4.52 -13.77 -7.39
CA GLU A 20 5.69 -12.97 -7.80
C GLU A 20 5.86 -11.69 -6.97
N PHE A 21 4.77 -11.16 -6.39
CA PHE A 21 4.78 -9.98 -5.54
C PHE A 21 4.87 -10.29 -4.04
N GLY A 22 5.01 -11.57 -3.70
CA GLY A 22 5.01 -12.12 -2.35
C GLY A 22 3.62 -12.54 -1.88
N SER A 23 3.55 -13.24 -0.74
CA SER A 23 2.28 -13.75 -0.23
C SER A 23 1.33 -12.63 0.18
N GLY A 24 0.04 -12.82 -0.12
CA GLY A 24 -1.03 -11.91 0.25
C GLY A 24 -1.09 -11.58 1.74
N GLN A 25 -0.80 -12.57 2.60
CA GLN A 25 -0.77 -12.41 4.05
C GLN A 25 0.36 -11.48 4.50
N THR A 26 1.57 -11.64 3.93
CA THR A 26 2.70 -10.76 4.22
C THR A 26 2.42 -9.34 3.77
N CYS A 27 1.82 -9.19 2.57
CA CYS A 27 1.40 -7.88 2.06
C CYS A 27 0.37 -7.21 2.97
N HIS A 28 -0.63 -7.96 3.44
CA HIS A 28 -1.64 -7.45 4.35
C HIS A 28 -1.05 -7.01 5.69
N ARG A 29 -0.17 -7.83 6.30
CA ARG A 29 0.51 -7.47 7.55
C ARG A 29 1.35 -6.19 7.39
N ARG A 30 2.12 -6.09 6.30
CA ARG A 30 2.92 -4.90 5.98
C ARG A 30 2.05 -3.66 5.74
N PHE A 31 0.89 -3.83 5.10
CA PHE A 31 -0.09 -2.76 4.94
C PHE A 31 -0.60 -2.22 6.28
N GLN A 32 -0.94 -3.12 7.22
CA GLN A 32 -1.35 -2.73 8.57
C GLN A 32 -0.22 -2.03 9.34
N GLU A 33 1.03 -2.50 9.22
CA GLU A 33 2.19 -1.82 9.79
C GLU A 33 2.35 -0.38 9.25
N TRP A 34 2.11 -0.17 7.94
CA TRP A 34 2.15 1.16 7.31
C TRP A 34 1.03 2.07 7.78
N GLU A 35 -0.17 1.53 7.94
CA GLU A 35 -1.32 2.26 8.46
C GLU A 35 -1.04 2.76 9.88
N ARG A 36 -0.56 1.87 10.76
CA ARG A 36 -0.16 2.22 12.14
C ARG A 36 0.98 3.24 12.17
N ALA A 37 1.96 3.13 11.28
CA ALA A 37 3.05 4.08 11.14
C ALA A 37 2.63 5.42 10.48
N GLY A 38 1.36 5.56 10.07
CA GLY A 38 0.82 6.76 9.45
C GLY A 38 1.39 7.05 8.06
N VAL A 39 1.89 6.04 7.35
CA VAL A 39 2.54 6.19 6.03
C VAL A 39 1.59 6.87 5.04
N PHE A 40 0.35 6.42 4.95
CA PHE A 40 -0.65 7.01 4.04
C PHE A 40 -0.95 8.47 4.36
N LYS A 41 -1.00 8.83 5.66
CA LYS A 41 -1.18 10.23 6.09
C LYS A 41 0.01 11.11 5.65
N LYS A 42 1.24 10.58 5.76
CA LYS A 42 2.46 11.29 5.31
C LYS A 42 2.46 11.49 3.80
N ILE A 43 2.10 10.45 3.04
CA ILE A 43 1.97 10.53 1.58
C ILE A 43 0.92 11.58 1.18
N TYR A 44 -0.26 11.54 1.78
CA TYR A 44 -1.33 12.50 1.52
C TYR A 44 -0.88 13.94 1.78
N LYS A 45 -0.25 14.22 2.93
CA LYS A 45 0.32 15.54 3.23
C LYS A 45 1.35 15.99 2.20
N ARG A 46 2.17 15.06 1.69
CA ARG A 46 3.19 15.38 0.67
C ARG A 46 2.55 15.71 -0.68
N ILE A 47 1.53 14.94 -1.09
CA ILE A 47 0.79 15.19 -2.33
C ILE A 47 0.08 16.54 -2.26
N LEU A 48 -0.62 16.83 -1.16
CA LEU A 48 -1.26 18.14 -0.97
C LEU A 48 -0.26 19.29 -1.07
N LYS A 49 0.91 19.16 -0.43
CA LYS A 49 1.96 20.18 -0.52
C LYS A 49 2.47 20.39 -1.95
N LEU A 50 2.54 19.33 -2.75
CA LEU A 50 2.97 19.42 -4.15
C LEU A 50 1.92 20.04 -5.07
N ILE A 51 0.63 19.82 -4.79
CA ILE A 51 -0.47 20.37 -5.61
C ILE A 51 -0.71 21.86 -5.31
N MET A 52 -0.41 22.30 -4.09
CA MET A 52 -0.60 23.69 -3.65
C MET A 52 0.63 24.59 -3.89
N MET A 53 1.65 24.10 -4.58
CA MET A 53 2.86 24.85 -4.97
C MET A 53 2.86 25.02 -6.49
#